data_AF-A0A6A3PNV7-F1
#
_entry.id   AF-A0A6A3PNV7-F1
#
_cell.length_a   1.000
_cell.length_b   1.000
_cell.length_c   1.000
_cell.angle_alpha   90.00
_cell.angle_beta   90.00
_cell.angle_gamma   90.00
#
_symmetry.space_group_name_H-M   'P 1'
#
loop_
_entity.id
_entity.type
_entity.pdbx_description
1 polymer ?
#
loop_
_entity_poly.entity_id
_entity_poly.type
_entity_poly.pdbx_seq_one_letter_code
_entity_poly.pdbx_strand_id
1 'polypeptide(L)'
;KRPRYSSISDLQPTDDSTGRLDRQHSFRPSARQQDVHALTCADDHRGKSPGSFVDYARASLATKFIPLPAILSRLYDFLFGVCGLSVLHFRRFDLSAQLDYANTSQLNARNFSAGVDLPPLPREPSHGDLKAALGVLGTYSEEFFDPNTRCLVSAAKDFAEELSDYEPWSSSEVKTLAFWFSNIFAAYRR
;
A
#
# COMPACT_ATOMS: atom_id res chain seq x y z
N LYS A 1 -40.77 44.55 -35.84
CA LYS A 1 -40.98 43.44 -34.88
C LYS A 1 -39.78 42.49 -34.91
N ARG A 2 -38.92 42.56 -33.88
CA ARG A 2 -38.21 41.45 -33.20
C ARG A 2 -37.33 42.10 -32.10
N PRO A 3 -37.51 41.79 -30.81
CA PRO A 3 -36.66 42.32 -29.75
C PRO A 3 -35.33 41.56 -29.70
N ARG A 4 -34.23 42.27 -29.42
CA ARG A 4 -32.96 41.66 -28.99
C ARG A 4 -33.14 41.22 -27.53
N TYR A 5 -32.98 39.93 -27.25
CA TYR A 5 -32.87 39.45 -25.88
C TYR A 5 -31.43 39.65 -25.41
N SER A 6 -31.25 40.57 -24.46
CA SER A 6 -30.07 40.62 -23.61
C SER A 6 -30.20 39.52 -22.58
N SER A 7 -29.34 38.50 -22.63
CA SER A 7 -29.30 37.45 -21.60
C SER A 7 -28.45 37.96 -20.43
N ILE A 8 -29.12 38.42 -19.38
CA ILE A 8 -28.54 38.55 -18.04
C ILE A 8 -28.76 37.21 -17.35
N SER A 9 -27.68 36.48 -17.08
CA SER A 9 -27.58 35.66 -15.87
C SER A 9 -26.11 35.41 -15.60
N ASP A 10 -25.52 36.44 -15.01
CA ASP A 10 -24.24 36.40 -14.33
C ASP A 10 -24.33 35.48 -13.10
N LEU A 11 -23.23 34.76 -12.88
CA LEU A 11 -22.76 34.25 -11.59
C LEU A 11 -23.58 33.13 -10.92
N GLN A 12 -23.35 31.88 -11.36
CA GLN A 12 -23.35 30.79 -10.39
C GLN A 12 -22.00 30.79 -9.67
N PRO A 13 -21.96 30.91 -8.33
CA PRO A 13 -20.73 30.71 -7.59
C PRO A 13 -20.32 29.25 -7.79
N THR A 14 -19.12 29.04 -8.33
CA THR A 14 -18.46 27.74 -8.32
C THR A 14 -18.34 27.32 -6.86
N ASP A 15 -19.07 26.26 -6.51
CA ASP A 15 -19.07 25.66 -5.19
C ASP A 15 -17.68 25.10 -4.86
N ASP A 16 -16.84 25.95 -4.27
CA ASP A 16 -15.48 25.70 -3.77
C ASP A 16 -15.45 24.63 -2.65
N SER A 17 -16.62 24.14 -2.24
CA SER A 17 -16.81 23.07 -1.24
C SER A 17 -16.37 21.72 -1.77
N THR A 18 -16.54 21.45 -3.07
CA THR A 18 -16.12 20.18 -3.70
C THR A 18 -14.59 20.04 -3.74
N GLY A 19 -13.89 21.12 -4.13
CA GLY A 19 -12.43 21.17 -4.12
C GLY A 19 -11.80 21.16 -2.70
N ARG A 20 -12.52 21.65 -1.68
CA ARG A 20 -12.08 21.57 -0.28
C ARG A 20 -12.16 20.15 0.29
N LEU A 21 -13.22 19.40 -0.02
CA LEU A 21 -13.37 18.01 0.43
C LEU A 21 -12.37 17.06 -0.24
N ASP A 22 -12.12 17.22 -1.54
CA ASP A 22 -11.07 16.45 -2.25
C ASP A 22 -9.65 16.79 -1.74
N ARG A 23 -9.43 18.05 -1.31
CA ARG A 23 -8.16 18.45 -0.68
C ARG A 23 -7.93 17.84 0.69
N GLN A 24 -8.98 17.49 1.44
CA GLN A 24 -8.88 17.00 2.82
C GLN A 24 -8.62 15.48 2.91
N HIS A 25 -8.92 14.74 1.84
CA HIS A 25 -8.74 13.28 1.76
C HIS A 25 -7.69 12.82 0.74
N SER A 26 -7.01 13.76 0.07
CA SER A 26 -5.91 13.43 -0.84
C SER A 26 -4.68 12.95 -0.08
N PHE A 27 -4.01 11.91 -0.59
CA PHE A 27 -2.74 11.45 -0.05
C PHE A 27 -1.66 12.53 -0.26
N ARG A 28 -1.08 13.01 0.85
CA ARG A 28 -0.08 14.09 0.88
C ARG A 28 1.16 13.64 1.67
N PRO A 29 2.08 12.91 1.03
CA PRO A 29 3.32 12.51 1.68
C PRO A 29 4.22 13.72 1.97
N SER A 30 4.96 13.66 3.07
CA SER A 30 6.00 14.64 3.40
C SER A 30 7.13 14.63 2.36
N ALA A 31 7.97 15.68 2.36
CA ALA A 31 9.14 15.75 1.46
C ALA A 31 10.04 14.52 1.61
N ARG A 32 10.36 14.12 2.84
CA ARG A 32 11.14 12.91 3.13
C ARG A 32 10.51 11.64 2.53
N GLN A 33 9.19 11.50 2.60
CA GLN A 33 8.50 10.35 2.02
C GLN A 33 8.59 10.34 0.49
N GLN A 34 8.50 11.51 -0.13
CA GLN A 34 8.67 11.66 -1.58
C GLN A 34 10.11 11.38 -2.02
N ASP A 35 11.11 11.82 -1.24
CA ASP A 35 12.52 11.53 -1.52
C ASP A 35 12.80 10.02 -1.49
N VAL A 36 12.31 9.32 -0.46
CA VAL A 36 12.43 7.86 -0.38
C VAL A 36 11.71 7.19 -1.54
N HIS A 37 10.47 7.61 -1.82
CA HIS A 37 9.71 7.08 -2.96
C HIS A 37 10.47 7.24 -4.29
N ALA A 38 11.08 8.40 -4.53
CA ALA A 38 11.83 8.64 -5.75
C ALA A 38 13.05 7.69 -5.91
N LEU A 39 13.63 7.23 -4.80
CA LEU A 39 14.74 6.28 -4.78
C LEU A 39 14.30 4.82 -4.94
N THR A 40 13.14 4.45 -4.37
CA THR A 40 12.69 3.05 -4.34
C THR A 40 11.66 2.70 -5.42
N CYS A 41 11.12 3.69 -6.14
CA CYS A 41 10.06 3.49 -7.13
C CYS A 41 10.61 3.16 -8.52
N ALA A 42 9.89 2.30 -9.25
CA ALA A 42 10.16 2.01 -10.65
C ALA A 42 10.12 3.27 -11.53
N ASP A 43 10.95 3.31 -12.57
CA ASP A 43 11.08 4.47 -13.45
C ASP A 43 9.75 4.85 -14.14
N ASP A 44 8.94 3.86 -14.51
CA ASP A 44 7.61 4.03 -15.12
C ASP A 44 6.59 4.76 -14.23
N HIS A 45 6.91 4.92 -12.95
CA HIS A 45 6.06 5.51 -11.94
C HIS A 45 6.69 6.74 -11.27
N ARG A 46 7.98 7.00 -11.54
CA ARG A 46 8.68 8.17 -11.03
C ARG A 46 8.06 9.46 -11.58
N GLY A 47 7.92 10.46 -10.71
CA GLY A 47 7.36 11.77 -11.08
C GLY A 47 5.83 11.83 -11.17
N LYS A 48 5.12 10.70 -11.03
CA LYS A 48 3.66 10.72 -10.87
C LYS A 48 3.28 11.43 -9.57
N SER A 49 2.15 12.13 -9.58
CA SER A 49 1.64 12.74 -8.34
C SER A 49 1.35 11.64 -7.30
N PRO A 50 1.59 11.88 -5.99
CA PRO A 50 1.38 10.85 -4.97
C PRO A 50 -0.04 10.27 -4.96
N GLY A 51 -1.06 11.12 -5.13
CA GLY A 51 -2.45 10.66 -5.21
C GLY A 51 -2.69 9.74 -6.41
N SER A 52 -2.24 10.16 -7.60
CA SER A 52 -2.37 9.35 -8.81
C SER A 52 -1.61 8.02 -8.72
N PHE A 53 -0.43 8.02 -8.10
CA PHE A 53 0.34 6.79 -7.85
C PHE A 53 -0.45 5.83 -6.97
N VAL A 54 -0.97 6.29 -5.84
CA VAL A 54 -1.68 5.44 -4.89
C VAL A 54 -3.01 4.93 -5.44
N ASP A 55 -3.74 5.76 -6.20
CA ASP A 55 -4.98 5.34 -6.87
C ASP A 55 -4.70 4.27 -7.92
N TYR A 56 -3.62 4.42 -8.69
CA TYR A 56 -3.17 3.40 -9.64
C TYR A 56 -2.73 2.11 -8.93
N ALA A 57 -1.91 2.22 -7.88
CA ALA A 57 -1.47 1.07 -7.09
C ALA A 57 -2.65 0.30 -6.50
N ARG A 58 -3.68 1.00 -6.01
CA ARG A 58 -4.91 0.37 -5.51
C ARG A 58 -5.64 -0.46 -6.58
N ALA A 59 -5.67 0.01 -7.82
CA ALA A 59 -6.41 -0.62 -8.91
C ALA A 59 -5.58 -1.67 -9.68
N SER A 60 -4.27 -1.73 -9.46
CA SER A 60 -3.37 -2.62 -10.18
C SER A 60 -3.59 -4.10 -9.83
N LEU A 61 -3.42 -4.96 -10.84
CA LEU A 61 -3.47 -6.42 -10.69
C LEU A 61 -2.27 -6.97 -9.91
N ALA A 62 -1.18 -6.21 -9.78
CA ALA A 62 -0.05 -6.58 -8.93
C ALA A 62 -0.35 -6.40 -7.43
N THR A 63 -1.36 -5.60 -7.07
CA THR A 63 -1.81 -5.40 -5.69
C THR A 63 -2.71 -6.56 -5.26
N LYS A 64 -2.08 -7.69 -4.95
CA LYS A 64 -2.73 -8.95 -4.52
C LYS A 64 -3.00 -9.03 -3.00
N PHE A 65 -2.96 -7.90 -2.31
CA PHE A 65 -3.27 -7.75 -0.88
C PHE A 65 -4.41 -6.74 -0.71
N ILE A 66 -4.97 -6.61 0.51
CA ILE A 66 -6.06 -5.66 0.75
C ILE A 66 -5.54 -4.22 0.49
N PRO A 67 -6.09 -3.48 -0.49
CA PRO A 67 -5.59 -2.16 -0.88
C PRO A 67 -6.12 -1.06 0.04
N LEU A 68 -5.79 -1.15 1.34
CA LEU A 68 -6.15 -0.15 2.33
C LEU A 68 -5.25 1.08 2.21
N PRO A 69 -5.81 2.30 2.38
CA PRO A 69 -5.03 3.53 2.36
C PRO A 69 -3.84 3.52 3.33
N ALA A 70 -4.02 2.94 4.51
CA ALA A 70 -3.00 2.79 5.53
C ALA A 70 -1.81 1.91 5.09
N ILE A 71 -2.06 0.89 4.27
CA ILE A 71 -0.99 0.03 3.73
C ILE A 71 -0.29 0.77 2.58
N LEU A 72 -1.06 1.26 1.61
CA LEU A 72 -0.51 1.91 0.42
C LEU A 72 0.29 3.17 0.75
N SER A 73 -0.16 3.98 1.71
CA SER A 73 0.58 5.17 2.16
C SER A 73 1.93 4.85 2.80
N ARG A 74 2.03 3.73 3.54
CA ARG A 74 3.30 3.27 4.14
C ARG A 74 4.17 2.54 3.12
N LEU A 75 3.57 1.92 2.10
CA LEU A 75 4.31 1.27 1.02
C LEU A 75 4.91 2.28 0.05
N TYR A 76 4.24 3.43 -0.12
CA TYR A 76 4.71 4.56 -0.93
C TYR A 76 6.16 4.94 -0.62
N ASP A 77 6.51 5.03 0.67
CA ASP A 77 7.86 5.35 1.14
C ASP A 77 8.57 4.16 1.79
N PHE A 78 8.19 2.92 1.44
CA PHE A 78 8.81 1.68 1.90
C PHE A 78 8.92 1.56 3.44
N LEU A 79 7.95 2.08 4.19
CA LEU A 79 7.96 2.19 5.64
C LEU A 79 7.61 0.86 6.34
N PHE A 80 8.59 -0.04 6.41
CA PHE A 80 8.53 -1.28 7.19
C PHE A 80 9.05 -1.12 8.63
N GLY A 81 8.82 -2.13 9.47
CA GLY A 81 9.38 -2.26 10.81
C GLY A 81 8.44 -1.80 11.93
N VAL A 82 9.02 -1.40 13.07
CA VAL A 82 8.26 -0.94 14.25
C VAL A 82 7.41 0.29 13.88
N CYS A 83 6.12 0.26 14.21
CA CYS A 83 5.12 1.28 13.84
C CYS A 83 4.86 1.45 12.32
N GLY A 84 5.47 0.60 11.49
CA GLY A 84 5.28 0.55 10.05
C GLY A 84 4.62 -0.75 9.58
N LEU A 85 4.94 -1.14 8.36
CA LEU A 85 4.50 -2.40 7.78
C LEU A 85 5.31 -3.57 8.34
N SER A 86 4.59 -4.61 8.76
CA SER A 86 5.05 -5.99 8.77
C SER A 86 4.83 -6.64 7.40
N VAL A 87 5.70 -7.58 7.02
CA VAL A 87 5.49 -8.46 5.85
C VAL A 87 4.16 -9.23 5.93
N LEU A 88 3.66 -9.52 7.12
CA LEU A 88 2.38 -10.22 7.31
C LEU A 88 1.14 -9.37 6.97
N HIS A 89 1.29 -8.07 6.68
CA HIS A 89 0.18 -7.28 6.12
C HIS A 89 -0.13 -7.66 4.66
N PHE A 90 0.81 -8.29 3.96
CA PHE A 90 0.69 -8.66 2.55
C PHE A 90 -0.01 -10.00 2.35
N ARG A 91 -1.07 -10.27 3.10
CA ARG A 91 -1.85 -11.49 2.90
C ARG A 91 -2.55 -11.46 1.55
N ARG A 92 -2.64 -12.63 0.91
CA ARG A 92 -3.35 -12.79 -0.35
C ARG A 92 -4.81 -12.34 -0.22
N PHE A 93 -5.24 -11.50 -1.16
CA PHE A 93 -6.58 -10.97 -1.27
C PHE A 93 -7.27 -11.52 -2.51
N ASP A 94 -7.49 -12.84 -2.49
CA ASP A 94 -8.18 -13.57 -3.55
C ASP A 94 -9.70 -13.35 -3.52
N LEU A 95 -10.42 -14.00 -4.44
CA LEU A 95 -11.87 -13.87 -4.57
C LEU A 95 -12.61 -14.20 -3.25
N SER A 96 -12.17 -15.22 -2.51
CA SER A 96 -12.79 -15.58 -1.24
C SER A 96 -12.60 -14.46 -0.23
N ALA A 97 -11.37 -13.99 -0.07
CA ALA A 97 -11.06 -12.90 0.84
C ALA A 97 -11.77 -11.58 0.45
N GLN A 98 -11.96 -11.34 -0.86
CA GLN A 98 -12.71 -10.19 -1.37
C GLN A 98 -14.20 -10.26 -1.02
N LEU A 99 -14.83 -11.43 -1.18
CA LEU A 99 -16.23 -11.64 -0.80
C LEU A 99 -16.43 -11.47 0.71
N ASP A 100 -15.54 -12.07 1.52
CA ASP A 100 -15.59 -11.92 2.98
C ASP A 100 -15.41 -10.45 3.40
N TYR A 101 -14.50 -9.73 2.75
CA TYR A 101 -14.25 -8.32 3.01
C TYR A 101 -15.43 -7.44 2.60
N ALA A 102 -16.07 -7.70 1.45
CA ALA A 102 -17.25 -6.97 1.00
C ALA A 102 -18.44 -7.13 1.96
N ASN A 103 -18.57 -8.29 2.60
CA ASN A 103 -19.63 -8.58 3.55
C ASN A 103 -19.39 -7.97 4.94
N THR A 104 -18.17 -7.54 5.26
CA THR A 104 -17.77 -7.11 6.61
C THR A 104 -17.33 -5.65 6.70
N SER A 105 -16.92 -5.02 5.61
CA SER A 105 -16.21 -3.74 5.65
C SER A 105 -17.08 -2.54 5.26
N GLN A 106 -17.26 -1.60 6.21
CA GLN A 106 -17.75 -0.23 5.98
C GLN A 106 -16.61 0.80 5.96
N LEU A 107 -15.37 0.40 5.62
CA LEU A 107 -14.21 1.28 5.75
C LEU A 107 -14.17 2.36 4.66
N ASN A 108 -14.00 3.61 5.09
CA ASN A 108 -13.79 4.77 4.21
C ASN A 108 -12.53 4.59 3.37
N ALA A 109 -12.70 4.17 2.11
CA ALA A 109 -11.61 3.90 1.17
C ALA A 109 -10.70 5.10 0.89
N ARG A 110 -11.01 6.32 1.34
CA ARG A 110 -10.27 7.54 1.05
C ARG A 110 -9.51 8.13 2.25
N ASN A 111 -9.44 7.46 3.41
CA ASN A 111 -8.75 8.01 4.57
C ASN A 111 -7.25 7.65 4.59
N PHE A 112 -6.39 8.58 4.20
CA PHE A 112 -4.92 8.44 4.22
C PHE A 112 -4.24 9.08 5.44
N SER A 113 -4.98 9.37 6.51
CA SER A 113 -4.39 9.96 7.71
C SER A 113 -3.30 9.03 8.30
N ALA A 114 -2.20 9.63 8.75
CA ALA A 114 -1.11 8.89 9.41
C ALA A 114 -1.57 8.14 10.67
N GLY A 115 -2.69 8.57 11.29
CA GLY A 115 -3.32 7.92 12.42
C GLY A 115 -4.30 6.79 12.07
N VAL A 116 -4.43 6.40 10.79
CA VAL A 116 -5.25 5.23 10.44
C VAL A 116 -4.49 3.96 10.83
N ASP A 117 -5.15 3.16 11.67
CA ASP A 117 -4.65 1.88 12.12
C ASP A 117 -4.44 0.91 10.95
N LEU A 118 -3.34 0.16 11.02
CA LEU A 118 -3.11 -0.95 10.13
C LEU A 118 -4.03 -2.12 10.50
N PRO A 119 -4.40 -2.98 9.54
CA PRO A 119 -5.09 -4.22 9.84
C PRO A 119 -4.33 -5.03 10.89
N PRO A 120 -5.03 -5.66 11.83
CA PRO A 120 -4.39 -6.54 12.80
C PRO A 120 -3.68 -7.69 12.07
N LEU A 121 -2.48 -8.03 12.54
CA LEU A 121 -1.74 -9.17 12.04
C LEU A 121 -2.41 -10.49 12.49
N PRO A 122 -2.23 -11.59 11.74
CA PRO A 122 -2.68 -12.91 12.17
C PRO A 122 -2.18 -13.24 13.59
N ARG A 123 -3.07 -13.78 14.42
CA ARG A 123 -2.72 -14.17 15.79
C ARG A 123 -1.81 -15.39 15.82
N GLU A 124 -1.99 -16.31 14.89
CA GLU A 124 -1.22 -17.55 14.81
C GLU A 124 -0.76 -17.80 13.36
N PRO A 125 0.17 -16.98 12.81
CA PRO A 125 0.69 -17.21 11.47
C PRO A 125 1.48 -18.51 11.41
N SER A 126 1.34 -19.22 10.30
CA SER A 126 2.15 -20.35 9.89
C SER A 126 3.32 -19.92 9.00
N HIS A 127 4.31 -20.79 8.82
CA HIS A 127 5.40 -20.54 7.87
C HIS A 127 4.87 -20.32 6.45
N GLY A 128 3.85 -21.08 6.03
CA GLY A 128 3.16 -20.89 4.76
C GLY A 128 2.55 -19.49 4.60
N ASP A 129 2.01 -18.89 5.66
CA ASP A 129 1.49 -17.51 5.61
C ASP A 129 2.59 -16.49 5.35
N LEU A 130 3.76 -16.67 5.96
CA LEU A 130 4.93 -15.80 5.75
C LEU A 130 5.40 -15.87 4.30
N LYS A 131 5.55 -17.09 3.75
CA LYS A 131 5.94 -17.30 2.35
C LYS A 131 4.93 -16.72 1.38
N ALA A 132 3.64 -16.97 1.61
CA ALA A 132 2.58 -16.41 0.80
C ALA A 132 2.61 -14.87 0.83
N ALA A 133 2.84 -14.26 1.99
CA ALA A 133 2.90 -12.82 2.13
C ALA A 133 4.09 -12.19 1.40
N LEU A 134 5.28 -12.81 1.51
CA LEU A 134 6.46 -12.39 0.75
C LEU A 134 6.28 -12.59 -0.75
N GLY A 135 5.59 -13.65 -1.19
CA GLY A 135 5.24 -13.84 -2.60
C GLY A 135 4.27 -12.80 -3.15
N VAL A 136 3.29 -12.36 -2.34
CA VAL A 136 2.37 -11.27 -2.68
C VAL A 136 3.12 -9.93 -2.77
N LEU A 137 3.97 -9.63 -1.79
CA LEU A 137 4.84 -8.45 -1.83
C LEU A 137 5.79 -8.48 -3.05
N GLY A 138 6.32 -9.66 -3.38
CA GLY A 138 7.14 -9.87 -4.57
C GLY A 138 6.41 -9.59 -5.89
N THR A 139 5.12 -9.95 -5.98
CA THR A 139 4.32 -9.57 -7.15
C THR A 139 4.19 -8.05 -7.27
N TYR A 140 3.91 -7.38 -6.14
CA TYR A 140 3.82 -5.92 -6.12
C TYR A 140 5.16 -5.27 -6.47
N SER A 141 6.27 -5.81 -5.97
CA SER A 141 7.59 -5.23 -6.21
C SER A 141 7.94 -5.19 -7.69
N GLU A 142 7.56 -6.21 -8.47
CA GLU A 142 7.85 -6.25 -9.91
C GLU A 142 7.29 -5.07 -10.71
N GLU A 143 6.16 -4.51 -10.28
CA GLU A 143 5.54 -3.37 -10.94
C GLU A 143 6.01 -2.04 -10.35
N PHE A 144 6.08 -1.95 -9.02
CA PHE A 144 6.15 -0.66 -8.34
C PHE A 144 7.54 -0.23 -7.86
N PHE A 145 8.48 -1.16 -7.74
CA PHE A 145 9.79 -0.89 -7.15
C PHE A 145 10.94 -0.88 -8.15
N ASP A 146 11.96 -0.09 -7.84
CA ASP A 146 13.20 -0.04 -8.60
C ASP A 146 13.94 -1.40 -8.56
N PRO A 147 14.88 -1.67 -9.49
CA PRO A 147 15.59 -2.95 -9.54
C PRO A 147 16.25 -3.39 -8.23
N ASN A 148 16.80 -2.48 -7.42
CA ASN A 148 17.49 -2.84 -6.19
C ASN A 148 16.50 -3.26 -5.10
N THR A 149 15.42 -2.49 -4.95
CA THR A 149 14.37 -2.82 -3.98
C THR A 149 13.66 -4.13 -4.37
N ARG A 150 13.46 -4.38 -5.66
CA ARG A 150 12.97 -5.69 -6.16
C ARG A 150 13.90 -6.83 -5.81
N CYS A 151 15.20 -6.67 -6.02
CA CYS A 151 16.19 -7.68 -5.67
C CYS A 151 16.16 -8.03 -4.17
N LEU A 152 16.02 -7.03 -3.30
CA LEU A 152 15.86 -7.25 -1.86
C LEU A 152 14.60 -8.06 -1.51
N VAL A 153 13.46 -7.71 -2.10
CA VAL A 153 12.19 -8.43 -1.87
C VAL A 153 12.26 -9.86 -2.41
N SER A 154 12.88 -10.06 -3.58
CA SER A 154 13.10 -11.39 -4.15
C SER A 154 13.99 -12.24 -3.24
N ALA A 155 15.12 -11.69 -2.79
CA ALA A 155 16.03 -12.41 -1.88
C ALA A 155 15.33 -12.80 -0.57
N ALA A 156 14.48 -11.92 -0.03
CA ALA A 156 13.70 -12.24 1.16
C ALA A 156 12.68 -13.37 0.91
N LYS A 157 12.02 -13.36 -0.24
CA LYS A 157 11.10 -14.42 -0.66
C LYS A 157 11.83 -15.75 -0.82
N ASP A 158 12.96 -15.76 -1.52
CA ASP A 158 13.73 -16.98 -1.77
C ASP A 158 14.28 -17.54 -0.45
N PHE A 159 14.79 -16.68 0.44
CA PHE A 159 15.22 -17.09 1.77
C PHE A 159 14.08 -17.69 2.60
N ALA A 160 12.86 -17.14 2.53
CA ALA A 160 11.72 -17.74 3.20
C ALA A 160 11.33 -19.11 2.62
N GLU A 161 11.56 -19.37 1.34
CA GLU A 161 11.40 -20.72 0.78
C GLU A 161 12.47 -21.69 1.32
N GLU A 162 13.74 -21.28 1.39
CA GLU A 162 14.83 -22.08 1.98
C GLU A 162 14.56 -22.45 3.45
N LEU A 163 13.88 -21.59 4.21
CA LEU A 163 13.50 -21.88 5.59
C LEU A 163 12.52 -23.07 5.71
N SER A 164 11.92 -23.53 4.61
CA SER A 164 11.04 -24.71 4.61
C SER A 164 11.79 -25.99 4.99
N ASP A 165 13.09 -26.07 4.71
CA ASP A 165 13.94 -27.22 5.02
C ASP A 165 14.11 -27.43 6.53
N TYR A 166 13.77 -26.42 7.34
CA TYR A 166 13.88 -26.42 8.80
C TYR A 166 12.52 -26.53 9.51
N GLU A 167 11.46 -26.89 8.78
CA GLU A 167 10.15 -27.16 9.37
C GLU A 167 10.18 -28.32 10.40
N PRO A 168 9.30 -28.33 11.41
CA PRO A 168 8.18 -27.41 11.62
C PRO A 168 8.56 -26.13 12.39
N TRP A 169 7.94 -25.01 12.02
CA TRP A 169 8.04 -23.74 12.73
C TRP A 169 6.82 -23.49 13.60
N SER A 170 7.03 -23.10 14.85
CA SER A 170 5.96 -22.60 15.72
C SER A 170 5.50 -21.20 15.28
N SER A 171 4.27 -20.83 15.64
CA SER A 171 3.74 -19.51 15.31
C SER A 171 4.55 -18.36 15.96
N SER A 172 5.15 -18.58 17.12
CA SER A 172 6.01 -17.60 17.78
C SER A 172 7.30 -17.36 16.99
N GLU A 173 7.89 -18.41 16.43
CA GLU A 173 9.08 -18.30 15.57
C GLU A 173 8.74 -17.60 14.26
N VAL A 174 7.59 -17.93 13.64
CA VAL A 174 7.12 -17.24 12.42
C VAL A 174 6.90 -15.75 12.66
N LYS A 175 6.33 -15.35 13.80
CA LYS A 175 6.20 -13.92 14.17
C LYS A 175 7.57 -13.25 14.29
N THR A 176 8.54 -13.95 14.88
CA THR A 176 9.91 -13.45 15.05
C THR A 176 10.59 -13.28 13.70
N LEU A 177 10.44 -14.25 12.78
CA LEU A 177 10.94 -14.16 11.41
C LEU A 177 10.30 -13.01 10.65
N ALA A 178 8.96 -12.89 10.69
CA ALA A 178 8.25 -11.78 10.06
C ALA A 178 8.71 -10.41 10.57
N PHE A 179 8.92 -10.29 11.89
CA PHE A 179 9.46 -9.08 12.51
C PHE A 179 10.89 -8.79 12.02
N TRP A 180 11.74 -9.82 11.94
CA TRP A 180 13.10 -9.71 11.42
C TRP A 180 13.13 -9.23 9.97
N PHE A 181 12.39 -9.88 9.05
CA PHE A 181 12.27 -9.44 7.65
C PHE A 181 11.83 -7.98 7.54
N SER A 182 10.82 -7.61 8.32
CA SER A 182 10.28 -6.24 8.31
C SER A 182 11.32 -5.23 8.78
N ASN A 183 12.17 -5.57 9.74
CA ASN A 183 13.26 -4.69 10.18
C ASN A 183 14.42 -4.63 9.20
N ILE A 184 14.69 -5.70 8.44
CA ILE A 184 15.66 -5.65 7.34
C ILE A 184 15.18 -4.67 6.27
N PHE A 185 13.91 -4.73 5.87
CA PHE A 185 13.32 -3.76 4.95
C PHE A 185 13.33 -2.33 5.52
N ALA A 186 13.06 -2.18 6.81
CA ALA A 186 13.15 -0.89 7.49
C ALA A 186 14.58 -0.32 7.51
N ALA A 187 15.59 -1.18 7.61
CA ALA A 187 16.99 -0.79 7.57
C ALA A 187 17.42 -0.38 6.16
N TYR A 188 16.97 -1.11 5.13
CA TYR A 188 17.23 -0.77 3.72
C TYR A 188 16.70 0.61 3.33
N ARG A 189 15.57 1.04 3.92
CA ARG A 189 15.00 2.38 3.70
C ARG A 189 15.92 3.54 4.14
N ARG A 190 16.86 3.30 5.06
CA ARG A 190 17.60 4.37 5.78
C ARG A 190 18.80 4.91 5.02
#